data_AF-A0A1G2W682-F1
#
_entry.id   AF-A0A1G2W682-F1
#
_cell.length_a   1.000
_cell.length_b   1.000
_cell.length_c   1.000
_cell.angle_alpha   90.00
_cell.angle_beta   90.00
_cell.angle_gamma   90.00
#
_symmetry.space_group_name_H-M   'P 1'
#
loop_
_entity.id
_entity.type
_entity.pdbx_description
1 polymer ?
#
loop_
_entity_poly.entity_id
_entity_poly.type
_entity_poly.pdbx_seq_one_letter_code
_entity_poly.pdbx_strand_id
1 'polypeptide(L)'
;MLKTLVVMLIAITAGAVGDIFLTQGMKSSGDLSSMGLREIFDTVIKALTNWRLILGTAMQAVYFGLWLAVLSWEDLSVALPLQALSYIVVAFLAQWYLGENVSPMRWAGIGLVCAGVVMITKSSGS
;
A
#
# COMPACT_ATOMS: atom_id res chain seq x y z
N MET A 1 15.84 12.86 -7.20
CA MET A 1 15.07 13.60 -6.17
C MET A 1 13.68 14.05 -6.59
N LEU A 2 13.43 15.18 -7.28
CA LEU A 2 12.02 15.62 -7.53
C LEU A 2 11.21 14.60 -8.36
N LYS A 3 11.78 14.12 -9.48
CA LYS A 3 11.16 13.06 -10.30
C LYS A 3 10.84 11.80 -9.48
N THR A 4 11.73 11.43 -8.59
CA THR A 4 11.61 10.26 -7.70
C THR A 4 10.47 10.46 -6.72
N LEU A 5 10.41 11.61 -6.04
CA LEU A 5 9.35 11.93 -5.10
C LEU A 5 7.97 11.91 -5.78
N VAL A 6 7.84 12.53 -6.95
CA VAL A 6 6.58 12.55 -7.70
C VAL A 6 6.15 11.13 -8.06
N VAL A 7 7.05 10.32 -8.62
CA VAL A 7 6.74 8.95 -9.02
C VAL A 7 6.46 8.05 -7.80
N MET A 8 7.17 8.26 -6.70
CA MET A 8 6.94 7.56 -5.44
C MET A 8 5.56 7.90 -4.86
N LEU A 9 5.15 9.16 -4.89
CA LEU A 9 3.81 9.58 -4.44
C LEU A 9 2.71 8.93 -5.28
N ILE A 10 2.89 8.88 -6.61
CA ILE A 10 1.96 8.17 -7.50
C ILE A 10 1.95 6.67 -7.19
N ALA A 11 3.12 6.07 -7.02
CA ALA A 11 3.27 4.65 -6.69
C ALA A 11 2.52 4.32 -5.40
N ILE A 12 2.87 4.96 -4.27
CA ILE A 12 2.24 4.65 -2.98
C ILE A 12 0.74 4.93 -2.99
N THR A 13 0.26 5.88 -3.79
CA THR A 13 -1.18 6.13 -3.95
C THR A 13 -1.84 4.99 -4.71
N ALA A 14 -1.26 4.55 -5.82
CA ALA A 14 -1.75 3.39 -6.56
C ALA A 14 -1.74 2.12 -5.68
N GLY A 15 -0.67 1.90 -4.93
CA GLY A 15 -0.54 0.79 -3.99
C GLY A 15 -1.62 0.85 -2.91
N ALA A 16 -1.82 2.01 -2.27
CA ALA A 16 -2.83 2.19 -1.24
C ALA A 16 -4.26 1.97 -1.79
N VAL A 17 -4.57 2.52 -2.97
CA VAL A 17 -5.86 2.27 -3.64
C VAL A 17 -6.02 0.77 -3.94
N GLY A 18 -4.96 0.11 -4.40
CA GLY A 18 -4.91 -1.33 -4.61
C GLY A 18 -5.26 -2.12 -3.35
N ASP A 19 -4.59 -1.83 -2.24
CA ASP A 19 -4.81 -2.49 -0.94
C ASP A 19 -6.24 -2.32 -0.45
N ILE A 20 -6.83 -1.14 -0.66
CA ILE A 20 -8.21 -0.86 -0.29
C ILE A 20 -9.19 -1.73 -1.10
N PHE A 21 -9.03 -1.81 -2.42
CA PHE A 21 -9.87 -2.65 -3.28
C PHE A 21 -9.69 -4.15 -2.98
N LEU A 22 -8.45 -4.58 -2.76
CA LEU A 22 -8.14 -5.95 -2.34
C LEU A 22 -8.82 -6.27 -1.00
N THR A 23 -8.72 -5.38 -0.03
CA THR A 23 -9.36 -5.51 1.28
C THR A 23 -10.88 -5.63 1.16
N GLN A 24 -11.52 -4.79 0.32
CA GLN A 24 -12.96 -4.89 0.07
C GLN A 24 -13.36 -6.18 -0.65
N GLY A 25 -12.55 -6.61 -1.61
CA GLY A 25 -12.74 -7.86 -2.33
C GLY A 25 -12.70 -9.05 -1.38
N MET A 26 -11.68 -9.12 -0.53
CA MET A 26 -11.52 -10.19 0.45
C MET A 26 -12.63 -10.17 1.51
N LYS A 27 -12.96 -8.99 2.07
CA LYS A 27 -14.08 -8.86 3.02
C LYS A 27 -15.42 -9.30 2.41
N SER A 28 -15.60 -9.22 1.09
CA SER A 28 -16.80 -9.71 0.39
C SER A 28 -16.81 -11.21 0.08
N SER A 29 -15.65 -11.87 0.12
CA SER A 29 -15.49 -13.28 -0.25
C SER A 29 -15.58 -14.26 0.93
N GLY A 30 -15.73 -13.76 2.17
CA GLY A 30 -15.83 -14.57 3.38
C GLY A 30 -14.48 -14.78 4.09
N ASP A 31 -14.53 -15.10 5.38
CA ASP A 31 -13.35 -15.31 6.22
C ASP A 31 -12.70 -16.67 5.93
N LEU A 32 -11.46 -16.66 5.45
CA LEU A 32 -10.71 -17.87 5.09
C LEU A 32 -10.28 -18.70 6.32
N SER A 33 -10.34 -18.12 7.52
CA SER A 33 -9.77 -18.72 8.74
C SER A 33 -10.49 -19.99 9.20
N SER A 34 -11.73 -20.22 8.78
CA SER A 34 -12.52 -21.41 9.13
C SER A 34 -12.78 -22.38 7.96
N MET A 35 -12.10 -22.18 6.82
CA MET A 35 -12.44 -22.87 5.56
C MET A 35 -11.58 -24.11 5.28
N GLY A 36 -12.20 -25.15 4.71
CA GLY A 36 -11.50 -26.33 4.20
C GLY A 36 -10.76 -26.08 2.88
N LEU A 37 -9.80 -26.94 2.52
CA LEU A 37 -9.00 -26.83 1.28
C LEU A 37 -9.84 -26.64 -0.01
N ARG A 38 -11.02 -27.28 -0.10
CA ARG A 38 -11.93 -27.12 -1.23
C ARG A 38 -12.58 -25.73 -1.29
N GLU A 39 -12.94 -25.18 -0.14
CA GLU A 39 -13.57 -23.86 -0.04
C GLU A 39 -12.54 -22.77 -0.34
N ILE A 40 -11.28 -22.96 0.08
CA ILE A 40 -10.16 -22.07 -0.28
C ILE A 40 -10.00 -22.04 -1.79
N PHE A 41 -9.99 -23.20 -2.45
CA PHE A 41 -9.85 -23.28 -3.90
C PHE A 41 -11.00 -22.57 -4.64
N ASP A 42 -12.24 -22.77 -4.19
CA ASP A 42 -13.41 -22.10 -4.75
C ASP A 42 -13.36 -20.58 -4.52
N THR A 43 -12.85 -20.14 -3.36
CA THR A 43 -12.65 -18.73 -3.04
C THR A 43 -11.56 -18.09 -3.88
N VAL A 44 -10.47 -18.81 -4.19
CA VAL A 44 -9.44 -18.35 -5.12
C VAL A 44 -10.02 -18.17 -6.53
N ILE A 45 -10.85 -19.10 -7.01
CA ILE A 45 -11.50 -18.95 -8.33
C ILE A 45 -12.47 -17.75 -8.34
N LYS A 46 -13.27 -17.59 -7.28
CA LYS A 46 -14.14 -16.41 -7.12
C LYS A 46 -13.34 -15.11 -7.00
N ALA A 47 -12.18 -15.16 -6.35
CA ALA A 47 -11.28 -14.02 -6.23
C ALA A 47 -10.78 -13.56 -7.61
N LEU A 48 -10.48 -14.49 -8.52
CA LEU A 48 -10.06 -14.20 -9.89
C LEU A 48 -11.16 -13.61 -10.78
N THR A 49 -12.43 -13.70 -10.39
CA THR A 49 -13.57 -13.16 -11.15
C THR A 49 -14.18 -11.90 -10.52
N ASN A 50 -13.78 -11.55 -9.29
CA ASN A 50 -14.26 -10.36 -8.60
C ASN A 50 -13.56 -9.10 -9.13
N TRP A 51 -14.34 -8.18 -9.69
CA TRP A 51 -13.81 -6.94 -10.29
C TRP A 51 -12.96 -6.10 -9.31
N ARG A 52 -13.28 -6.12 -8.01
CA ARG A 52 -12.51 -5.38 -6.99
C ARG A 52 -11.13 -5.99 -6.78
N LEU A 53 -11.04 -7.32 -6.75
CA LEU A 53 -9.77 -8.03 -6.62
C LEU A 53 -8.92 -7.85 -7.87
N ILE A 54 -9.53 -7.93 -9.06
CA ILE A 54 -8.85 -7.67 -10.33
C ILE A 54 -8.32 -6.23 -10.37
N LEU A 55 -9.16 -5.23 -10.05
CA LEU A 55 -8.75 -3.84 -10.06
C LEU A 55 -7.67 -3.56 -9.02
N GLY A 56 -7.81 -4.09 -7.81
CA GLY A 56 -6.81 -3.98 -6.75
C GLY A 56 -5.47 -4.59 -7.14
N THR A 57 -5.50 -5.76 -7.80
CA THR A 57 -4.32 -6.44 -8.34
C THR A 57 -3.67 -5.64 -9.46
N ALA A 58 -4.46 -5.07 -10.37
CA ALA A 58 -3.95 -4.21 -11.45
C ALA A 58 -3.28 -2.94 -10.89
N MET A 59 -3.85 -2.32 -9.87
CA MET A 59 -3.25 -1.18 -9.18
C MET A 59 -1.95 -1.57 -8.46
N GLN A 60 -1.89 -2.75 -7.85
CA GLN A 60 -0.66 -3.29 -7.26
C GLN A 60 0.42 -3.56 -8.33
N ALA A 61 0.04 -4.03 -9.52
CA ALA A 61 0.98 -4.20 -10.63
C ALA A 61 1.53 -2.85 -11.11
N VAL A 62 0.70 -1.80 -11.17
CA VAL A 62 1.13 -0.43 -11.50
C VAL A 62 2.09 0.09 -10.42
N TYR A 63 1.73 -0.07 -9.15
CA TYR A 63 2.61 0.27 -8.02
C TYR A 63 3.98 -0.40 -8.16
N PHE A 64 4.00 -1.71 -8.40
CA PHE A 64 5.23 -2.46 -8.54
C PHE A 64 6.09 -1.98 -9.71
N GLY A 65 5.47 -1.68 -10.86
CA GLY A 65 6.18 -1.10 -12.01
C GLY A 65 6.82 0.25 -11.68
N LEU A 66 6.09 1.14 -10.99
CA LEU A 66 6.62 2.44 -10.57
C LEU A 66 7.70 2.31 -9.47
N TRP A 67 7.55 1.33 -8.58
CA TRP A 67 8.56 1.00 -7.56
C TRP A 67 9.87 0.55 -8.19
N LEU A 68 9.81 -0.35 -9.18
CA LEU A 68 10.98 -0.76 -9.95
C LEU A 68 11.63 0.41 -10.69
N ALA A 69 10.82 1.34 -11.24
CA ALA A 69 11.34 2.55 -11.87
C ALA A 69 12.11 3.41 -10.85
N VAL A 70 11.58 3.60 -9.64
CA VAL A 70 12.28 4.34 -8.59
C VAL A 70 13.58 3.65 -8.15
N LEU A 71 13.56 2.32 -7.98
CA LEU A 71 14.76 1.54 -7.68
C LEU A 71 15.81 1.59 -8.80
N SER A 72 15.40 1.86 -10.04
CA SER A 72 16.34 2.07 -11.14
C SER A 72 16.98 3.46 -11.12
N TRP A 73 16.44 4.41 -10.35
CA TRP A 73 16.90 5.80 -10.32
C TRP A 73 17.64 6.17 -9.03
N GLU A 74 17.29 5.55 -7.92
CA GLU A 74 17.83 5.87 -6.59
C GLU A 74 18.24 4.60 -5.87
N ASP A 75 19.18 4.74 -4.94
CA ASP A 75 19.60 3.64 -4.08
C ASP A 75 18.47 3.19 -3.16
N LEU A 76 18.48 1.89 -2.84
CA LEU A 76 17.49 1.27 -1.95
C LEU A 76 17.42 1.96 -0.58
N SER A 77 18.55 2.46 -0.07
CA SER A 77 18.66 3.20 1.19
C SER A 77 17.89 4.53 1.20
N VAL A 78 17.62 5.11 0.02
CA VAL A 78 16.81 6.33 -0.15
C VAL A 78 15.36 5.99 -0.46
N ALA A 79 15.13 4.98 -1.30
CA ALA A 79 13.78 4.59 -1.74
C ALA A 79 12.93 3.98 -0.60
N LEU A 80 13.51 3.13 0.24
CA LEU A 80 12.78 2.47 1.34
C LEU A 80 12.19 3.46 2.36
N PRO A 81 12.94 4.46 2.86
CA PRO A 81 12.36 5.51 3.71
C PRO A 81 11.18 6.23 3.05
N LEU A 82 11.28 6.57 1.76
CA LEU A 82 10.20 7.26 1.04
C LEU A 82 8.95 6.39 0.92
N GLN A 83 9.10 5.07 0.82
CA GLN A 83 7.96 4.16 0.81
C GLN A 83 7.14 4.20 2.10
N ALA A 84 7.74 4.54 3.24
CA ALA A 84 7.01 4.67 4.51
C ALA A 84 5.96 5.81 4.51
N LEU A 85 6.03 6.75 3.55
CA LEU A 85 4.97 7.73 3.33
C LEU A 85 3.63 7.08 2.94
N SER A 86 3.66 5.85 2.42
CA SER A 86 2.45 5.06 2.15
C SER A 86 1.57 4.89 3.39
N TYR A 87 2.14 4.86 4.60
CA TYR A 87 1.36 4.73 5.83
C TYR A 87 0.38 5.89 6.02
N ILE A 88 0.74 7.11 5.61
CA ILE A 88 -0.15 8.26 5.64
C ILE A 88 -1.32 8.02 4.68
N VAL A 89 -1.01 7.65 3.44
CA VAL A 89 -1.99 7.48 2.37
C VAL A 89 -2.96 6.34 2.69
N VAL A 90 -2.44 5.19 3.13
CA VAL A 90 -3.24 4.03 3.53
C VAL A 90 -4.10 4.35 4.74
N ALA A 91 -3.56 4.97 5.80
CA ALA A 91 -4.35 5.32 6.97
C ALA A 91 -5.47 6.30 6.63
N PHE A 92 -5.19 7.29 5.79
CA PHE A 92 -6.19 8.25 5.33
C PHE A 92 -7.27 7.57 4.48
N LEU A 93 -6.90 6.76 3.49
CA LEU A 93 -7.85 6.05 2.63
C LEU A 93 -8.64 4.99 3.39
N ALA A 94 -8.03 4.28 4.34
CA ALA A 94 -8.73 3.32 5.19
C ALA A 94 -9.79 4.03 6.06
N GLN A 95 -9.44 5.17 6.64
CA GLN A 95 -10.40 5.95 7.44
C GLN A 95 -11.53 6.51 6.58
N TRP A 96 -11.22 7.05 5.40
CA TRP A 96 -12.21 7.73 4.55
C TRP A 96 -13.06 6.75 3.72
N TYR A 97 -12.47 5.71 3.16
CA TYR A 97 -13.12 4.81 2.21
C TYR A 97 -13.57 3.48 2.81
N LEU A 98 -12.82 2.92 3.77
CA LEU A 98 -13.24 1.72 4.50
C LEU A 98 -14.04 2.04 5.77
N GLY A 99 -14.06 3.31 6.21
CA GLY A 99 -14.68 3.71 7.47
C GLY A 99 -13.96 3.16 8.70
N GLU A 100 -12.68 2.76 8.56
CA GLU A 100 -11.91 2.23 9.67
C GLU A 100 -11.56 3.34 10.68
N ASN A 101 -11.76 3.08 11.97
CA ASN A 101 -11.38 4.04 12.99
C ASN A 101 -9.87 3.95 13.27
N VAL A 102 -9.11 4.89 12.70
CA VAL A 102 -7.66 5.00 12.93
C VAL A 102 -7.43 5.74 14.25
N SER A 103 -6.96 5.01 15.26
CA SER A 103 -6.74 5.59 16.58
C SER A 103 -5.73 6.75 16.56
N PRO A 104 -5.86 7.73 17.48
CA PRO A 104 -4.87 8.80 17.63
C PRO A 104 -3.44 8.27 17.86
N MET A 105 -3.30 7.13 18.52
CA MET A 105 -2.02 6.47 18.73
C MET A 105 -1.38 5.99 17.42
N ARG A 106 -2.20 5.48 16.48
CA ARG A 106 -1.73 5.07 15.15
C ARG A 106 -1.27 6.28 14.35
N TRP A 107 -2.00 7.39 14.41
CA TRP A 107 -1.59 8.67 13.82
C TRP A 107 -0.28 9.21 14.42
N ALA A 108 -0.10 9.13 15.75
CA ALA A 108 1.15 9.49 16.41
C ALA A 108 2.33 8.62 15.93
N GLY A 109 2.12 7.31 15.81
CA GLY A 109 3.11 6.37 15.26
C GLY A 109 3.49 6.70 13.82
N ILE A 110 2.52 7.01 12.95
CA ILE A 110 2.78 7.46 11.58
C ILE A 110 3.62 8.74 11.59
N GLY A 111 3.31 9.69 12.46
CA GLY A 111 4.10 10.92 12.64
C GLY A 111 5.57 10.63 13.01
N LEU A 112 5.81 9.69 13.93
CA LEU A 112 7.17 9.27 14.31
C LEU A 112 7.91 8.61 13.15
N VAL A 113 7.24 7.75 12.36
CA VAL A 113 7.83 7.16 11.16
C VAL A 113 8.23 8.25 10.17
N CYS A 114 7.36 9.23 9.92
CA CYS A 114 7.64 10.35 9.02
C CYS A 114 8.83 11.18 9.50
N ALA A 115 8.95 11.44 10.81
CA ALA A 115 10.11 12.10 11.37
C ALA A 115 11.40 11.30 11.12
N GLY A 116 11.36 9.97 11.30
CA GLY A 116 12.48 9.08 10.96
C GLY A 116 12.87 9.15 9.48
N VAL A 117 11.90 9.16 8.57
CA VAL A 117 12.14 9.32 7.13
C VAL A 117 12.86 10.64 6.84
N VAL A 118 12.39 11.76 7.41
CA VAL A 118 13.02 13.07 7.23
C VAL A 118 14.48 13.06 7.72
N MET A 119 14.76 12.43 8.86
CA MET A 119 16.13 12.31 9.37
C MET A 119 17.03 11.51 8.40
N ILE A 120 16.53 10.38 7.88
CA ILE A 120 17.28 9.54 6.92
C ILE A 120 17.53 10.30 5.61
N THR A 121 16.51 10.95 5.05
CA THR A 121 16.65 11.71 3.81
C THR A 121 17.65 12.87 3.95
N LYS A 122 17.68 13.54 5.11
CA LYS A 122 18.68 14.59 5.38
C LYS A 122 20.10 14.04 5.56
N SER A 123 20.25 12.85 6.15
CA SER A 123 21.56 12.20 6.31
C SER A 123 22.14 11.69 4.99
N SER A 124 21.30 11.33 4.01
CA SER A 124 21.75 10.86 2.70
C SER A 124 22.09 12.00 1.72
N GLY A 125 21.71 13.23 2.03
CA GLY A 125 21.94 14.42 1.21
C GLY A 125 23.14 15.27 1.62
N SER A 126 23.98 14.81 2.56
CA SER A 126 25.26 15.41 2.96
C SER A 126 26.42 14.51 2.59
#